data_AF-A0A2N5V6U6-F1
#
_entry.id   AF-A0A2N5V6U6-F1
#
_cell.length_a   1.000
_cell.length_b   1.000
_cell.length_c   1.000
_cell.angle_alpha   90.00
_cell.angle_beta   90.00
_cell.angle_gamma   90.00
#
_symmetry.space_group_name_H-M   'P 1'
#
loop_
_entity.id
_entity.type
_entity.pdbx_description
1 polymer ?
#
loop_
_entity_poly.entity_id
_entity_poly.type
_entity_poly.pdbx_seq_one_letter_code
_entity_poly.pdbx_strand_id
1 'polypeptide(L)'
;MKDCSNSYKDKYKKTHTLSLATGFGLTPEDRQTGIQTIEQKLNTLCCHYQAMHELMGNKAFVNPLYKVDAQKDVETTNPSDSDSSNDSDNSDNSEDSDDSDNSDDSDNGKEKDSGNASV
;
A
#
# COMPACT_ATOMS: atom_id res chain seq x y z
N MET A 1 15.40 8.91 -1.01
CA MET A 1 14.66 9.45 0.17
C MET A 1 13.15 9.27 0.07
N LYS A 2 12.57 9.12 -1.13
CA LYS A 2 11.15 8.75 -1.29
C LYS A 2 10.85 7.33 -0.78
N ASP A 3 11.82 6.44 -0.89
CA ASP A 3 11.70 4.99 -0.64
C ASP A 3 11.38 4.68 0.83
N CYS A 4 11.91 5.48 1.75
CA CYS A 4 11.68 5.34 3.19
C CYS A 4 10.21 5.62 3.58
N SER A 5 9.57 6.60 2.93
CA SER A 5 8.19 6.99 3.23
C SER A 5 7.19 5.94 2.75
N ASN A 6 7.43 5.38 1.56
CA ASN A 6 6.59 4.32 1.01
C ASN A 6 6.70 3.04 1.85
N SER A 7 7.92 2.63 2.21
CA SER A 7 8.15 1.48 3.10
C SER A 7 7.38 1.58 4.41
N TYR A 8 7.32 2.79 4.99
CA TYR A 8 6.65 3.01 6.26
C TYR A 8 5.12 2.98 6.14
N LYS A 9 4.55 3.51 5.05
CA LYS A 9 3.12 3.34 4.71
C LYS A 9 2.75 1.86 4.55
N ASP A 10 3.61 1.08 3.91
CA ASP A 10 3.35 -0.35 3.69
C ASP A 10 3.41 -1.15 4.99
N LYS A 11 4.35 -0.82 5.88
CA LYS A 11 4.39 -1.38 7.24
C LYS A 11 3.11 -1.07 8.00
N TYR A 12 2.65 0.18 7.99
CA TYR A 12 1.39 0.55 8.62
C TYR A 12 0.21 -0.27 8.07
N LYS A 13 0.06 -0.38 6.74
CA LYS A 13 -1.02 -1.15 6.12
C LYS A 13 -1.00 -2.61 6.58
N LYS A 14 0.18 -3.25 6.56
CA LYS A 14 0.35 -4.64 7.02
C LYS A 14 0.00 -4.80 8.49
N THR A 15 0.48 -3.91 9.36
CA THR A 15 0.17 -3.90 10.79
C THR A 15 -1.32 -3.68 11.04
N HIS A 16 -1.96 -2.77 10.31
CA HIS A 16 -3.39 -2.48 10.45
C HIS A 16 -4.24 -3.68 10.04
N THR A 17 -3.92 -4.33 8.93
CA THR A 17 -4.59 -5.58 8.52
C THR A 17 -4.42 -6.67 9.57
N LEU A 18 -3.20 -6.85 10.09
CA LEU A 18 -2.93 -7.82 11.16
C LEU A 18 -3.74 -7.48 12.42
N SER A 19 -3.92 -6.18 12.71
CA SER A 19 -4.70 -5.72 13.87
C SER A 19 -6.18 -6.10 13.83
N LEU A 20 -6.73 -6.21 12.62
CA LEU A 20 -8.11 -6.61 12.37
C LEU A 20 -8.27 -8.14 12.28
N ALA A 21 -7.16 -8.88 12.16
CA ALA A 21 -7.21 -10.33 12.05
C ALA A 21 -7.66 -10.98 13.36
N THR A 22 -8.44 -12.06 13.23
CA THR A 22 -8.86 -12.88 14.38
C THR A 22 -7.63 -13.41 15.11
N GLY A 23 -7.53 -13.12 16.41
CA GLY A 23 -6.42 -13.56 17.25
C GLY A 23 -5.29 -12.55 17.46
N PHE A 24 -5.42 -11.30 16.98
CA PHE A 24 -4.42 -10.25 17.20
C PHE A 24 -4.26 -9.76 18.67
N GLY A 25 -4.96 -10.37 19.63
CA GLY A 25 -4.84 -10.03 21.04
C GLY A 25 -3.42 -10.25 21.61
N LEU A 26 -3.29 -10.01 22.92
CA LEU A 26 -2.05 -10.28 23.65
C LEU A 26 -1.81 -11.79 23.71
N THR A 27 -0.70 -12.26 23.13
CA THR A 27 -0.30 -13.66 23.18
C THR A 27 0.66 -13.92 24.35
N PRO A 28 0.88 -15.19 24.74
CA PRO A 28 1.89 -15.52 25.76
C PRO A 28 3.30 -15.06 25.37
N GLU A 29 3.65 -15.07 24.08
CA GLU A 29 4.94 -14.64 23.55
C GLU A 29 5.13 -13.12 23.70
N ASP A 30 4.07 -12.34 23.47
CA ASP A 30 4.07 -10.89 23.72
C ASP A 30 4.41 -10.58 25.19
N ARG A 31 3.84 -11.36 26.11
CA ARG A 31 4.12 -11.16 27.55
C ARG A 31 5.55 -11.52 27.92
N GLN A 32 6.14 -12.53 27.29
CA GLN A 32 7.56 -12.87 27.48
C GLN A 32 8.49 -11.76 26.99
N THR A 33 8.11 -11.06 25.93
CA THR A 33 8.84 -9.90 25.40
C THR A 33 8.54 -8.59 26.15
N GLY A 34 7.70 -8.64 27.19
CA GLY A 34 7.36 -7.49 28.03
C GLY A 34 6.27 -6.58 27.46
N ILE A 35 5.60 -6.99 26.39
CA ILE A 35 4.47 -6.27 25.79
C ILE A 35 3.23 -6.53 26.65
N GLN A 36 2.67 -5.45 27.20
CA GLN A 36 1.52 -5.51 28.11
C GLN A 36 0.23 -4.99 27.46
N THR A 37 0.34 -4.16 26.42
CA THR A 37 -0.81 -3.58 25.71
C THR A 37 -0.78 -3.87 24.22
N ILE A 38 -1.95 -3.91 23.60
CA ILE A 38 -2.08 -4.06 22.14
C ILE A 38 -1.42 -2.88 21.42
N GLU A 39 -1.48 -1.68 22.00
CA GLU A 39 -0.79 -0.51 21.46
C GLU A 39 0.74 -0.69 21.43
N GLN A 40 1.32 -1.30 22.46
CA GLN A 40 2.75 -1.65 22.45
C GLN A 40 3.06 -2.66 21.35
N LYS A 41 2.22 -3.70 21.19
CA LYS A 41 2.34 -4.70 20.12
C LYS A 41 2.24 -4.06 18.72
N LEU A 42 1.34 -3.10 18.54
CA LEU A 42 1.20 -2.36 17.29
C LEU A 42 2.44 -1.49 17.03
N ASN A 43 2.95 -0.83 18.07
CA ASN A 43 4.14 0.01 17.97
C ASN A 43 5.43 -0.79 17.72
N THR A 44 5.53 -2.06 18.14
CA THR A 44 6.68 -2.92 17.79
C THR A 44 6.67 -3.31 16.32
N LEU A 45 5.49 -3.47 15.70
CA LEU A 45 5.34 -3.79 14.28
C LEU A 45 5.46 -2.55 13.38
N CYS A 46 4.92 -1.41 13.83
CA CYS A 46 4.96 -0.14 13.14
C CYS A 46 5.16 0.98 14.16
N CYS A 47 6.39 1.52 14.24
CA CYS A 47 6.69 2.68 15.10
C CYS A 47 5.69 3.80 14.82
N HIS A 48 5.17 4.50 15.83
CA HIS A 48 4.17 5.57 15.67
C HIS A 48 2.88 5.15 14.94
N TYR A 49 2.44 3.90 15.12
CA TYR A 49 1.22 3.36 14.51
C TYR A 49 0.01 4.28 14.73
N GLN A 50 -0.15 4.83 15.93
CA GLN A 50 -1.29 5.69 16.26
C GLN A 50 -1.34 6.98 15.44
N ALA A 51 -0.19 7.67 15.30
CA ALA A 51 -0.12 8.87 14.47
C ALA A 51 -0.45 8.55 13.00
N MET A 52 0.02 7.41 12.49
CA MET A 52 -0.35 6.96 11.15
C MET A 52 -1.83 6.59 11.04
N HIS A 53 -2.39 5.93 12.05
CA HIS A 53 -3.80 5.57 12.07
C HIS A 53 -4.71 6.80 12.03
N GLU A 54 -4.35 7.86 12.75
CA GLU A 54 -5.06 9.14 12.69
C GLU A 54 -4.97 9.81 11.32
N LEU A 55 -3.79 9.78 10.69
CA LEU A 55 -3.56 10.41 9.39
C LEU A 55 -4.22 9.66 8.22
N MET A 56 -4.24 8.32 8.25
CA MET A 56 -4.65 7.51 7.10
C MET A 56 -5.70 6.44 7.38
N GLY A 57 -5.90 6.03 8.63
CA GLY A 57 -6.96 5.10 9.05
C GLY A 57 -8.31 5.80 9.16
N ASN A 58 -8.33 7.05 9.65
CA ASN A 58 -9.54 7.85 9.82
C ASN A 58 -9.95 8.61 8.56
N LYS A 59 -9.85 7.98 7.38
CA LYS A 59 -10.34 8.61 6.16
C LYS A 59 -11.86 8.56 6.16
N ALA A 60 -12.48 9.63 6.64
CA ALA A 60 -13.92 9.81 6.48
C ALA A 60 -14.25 9.65 4.99
N PHE A 61 -15.20 8.78 4.66
CA PHE A 61 -15.79 8.71 3.33
C PHE A 61 -16.64 9.98 3.14
N VAL A 62 -15.97 11.12 3.01
CA VAL A 62 -16.61 12.39 2.67
C VAL A 62 -16.99 12.32 1.20
N ASN A 63 -18.28 12.23 0.94
CA ASN A 63 -18.80 12.44 -0.40
C ASN A 63 -18.83 13.96 -0.63
N PRO A 64 -18.05 14.51 -1.57
CA PRO A 64 -18.09 15.94 -1.85
C PRO A 64 -19.51 16.32 -2.32
N LEU A 65 -20.18 17.20 -1.58
CA LEU A 65 -21.55 17.64 -1.90
C LEU A 65 -21.63 18.41 -3.21
N TYR A 66 -20.52 18.96 -3.68
CA TYR A 66 -20.44 19.78 -4.86
C TYR A 66 -19.15 19.47 -5.62
N LYS A 67 -19.30 19.02 -6.87
CA LYS A 67 -18.19 18.89 -7.82
C LYS A 67 -18.31 20.07 -8.78
N VAL A 68 -17.44 21.07 -8.64
CA VAL A 68 -17.26 22.08 -9.70
C VAL A 68 -16.45 21.44 -10.79
N ASP A 69 -17.01 21.40 -11.98
CA ASP A 69 -16.21 21.16 -13.17
C ASP A 69 -15.45 22.45 -13.49
N ALA A 70 -14.15 22.46 -13.21
CA ALA A 70 -13.28 23.61 -13.48
C ALA A 70 -13.06 23.85 -14.98
N GLN A 71 -13.48 22.92 -15.84
CA GLN A 71 -13.43 23.04 -17.30
C GLN A 71 -14.74 23.56 -17.91
N LYS A 72 -15.78 23.80 -17.11
CA LYS A 72 -16.95 24.56 -17.57
C LYS A 72 -16.55 26.03 -17.66
N ASP A 73 -15.83 26.35 -18.73
CA ASP A 73 -15.75 27.70 -19.25
C ASP A 73 -17.18 28.22 -19.37
N VAL A 74 -17.51 29.25 -18.60
CA VAL A 74 -18.72 30.01 -18.90
C VAL A 74 -18.36 30.74 -20.18
N GLU A 75 -18.96 30.33 -21.30
CA GLU A 75 -18.89 31.07 -22.56
C GLU A 75 -19.35 32.51 -22.29
N THR A 76 -18.40 33.34 -21.90
CA THR A 76 -18.59 34.79 -21.88
C THR A 76 -18.34 35.17 -23.31
N THR A 77 -19.42 35.15 -24.08
CA THR A 77 -19.50 35.62 -25.45
C THR A 77 -18.80 36.97 -25.60
N ASN A 78 -17.57 36.92 -26.11
CA ASN A 78 -16.99 37.99 -26.91
C ASN A 78 -16.77 37.39 -28.30
N PRO A 79 -17.55 37.77 -29.31
CA PRO A 79 -17.31 37.31 -30.66
C PRO A 79 -16.16 38.15 -31.24
N SER A 80 -14.99 37.55 -31.45
CA SER A 80 -14.16 37.94 -32.58
C SER A 80 -13.17 36.84 -32.93
N ASP A 81 -13.51 36.17 -34.03
CA ASP A 81 -12.70 35.43 -35.01
C ASP A 81 -11.21 35.28 -34.75
N SER A 82 -10.73 34.02 -34.77
CA SER A 82 -9.71 33.58 -35.74
C SER A 82 -9.50 32.06 -35.70
N ASP A 83 -9.91 31.44 -36.81
CA ASP A 83 -9.49 30.19 -37.46
C ASP A 83 -8.98 28.99 -36.65
N SER A 84 -9.79 27.93 -36.70
CA SER A 84 -9.44 26.54 -36.48
C SER A 84 -8.45 26.01 -37.52
N SER A 85 -7.41 25.30 -37.10
CA SER A 85 -7.10 23.93 -37.54
C SER A 85 -5.73 23.47 -37.02
N ASN A 86 -5.70 22.44 -36.18
CA ASN A 86 -5.53 21.07 -36.65
C ASN A 86 -5.33 20.14 -35.45
N ASP A 87 -6.23 19.19 -35.32
CA ASP A 87 -6.12 18.03 -34.45
C ASP A 87 -4.84 17.24 -34.75
N SER A 88 -4.17 16.79 -33.68
CA SER A 88 -3.44 15.52 -33.68
C SER A 88 -3.48 14.95 -32.27
N ASP A 89 -4.52 14.16 -32.04
CA ASP A 89 -4.53 12.99 -31.17
C ASP A 89 -3.18 12.24 -31.24
N ASN A 90 -2.62 11.83 -30.11
CA ASN A 90 -2.62 10.41 -29.72
C ASN A 90 -1.89 10.16 -28.37
N SER A 91 -2.69 9.73 -27.38
CA SER A 91 -2.39 8.73 -26.36
C SER A 91 -1.13 8.86 -25.47
N ASP A 92 -1.30 9.48 -24.30
CA ASP A 92 -0.50 9.18 -23.11
C ASP A 92 -1.22 8.10 -22.28
N ASN A 93 -1.02 6.83 -22.68
CA ASN A 93 -1.38 5.68 -21.87
C ASN A 93 -0.10 5.13 -21.25
N SER A 94 0.34 5.74 -20.14
CA SER A 94 1.39 5.17 -19.30
C SER A 94 0.77 4.07 -18.42
N GLU A 95 0.66 2.88 -18.99
CA GLU A 95 0.33 1.64 -18.26
C GLU A 95 1.54 1.26 -17.41
N ASP A 96 1.42 1.51 -16.10
CA ASP A 96 2.38 1.06 -15.09
C ASP A 96 2.12 -0.44 -14.86
N SER A 97 2.78 -1.28 -15.66
CA SER A 97 2.74 -2.73 -15.50
C SER A 97 3.70 -3.16 -14.39
N ASP A 98 3.12 -3.50 -13.23
CA ASP A 98 3.77 -4.23 -12.14
C ASP A 98 4.10 -5.68 -12.59
N ASP A 99 5.24 -5.87 -13.27
CA ASP A 99 5.84 -7.20 -13.42
C ASP A 99 6.71 -7.50 -12.19
N SER A 100 6.05 -7.95 -11.13
CA SER A 100 6.70 -8.62 -10.00
C SER A 100 7.09 -10.04 -10.40
N ASP A 101 8.21 -10.16 -11.11
CA ASP A 101 8.80 -11.46 -11.45
C ASP A 101 9.43 -12.07 -10.18
N ASN A 102 8.62 -12.87 -9.50
CA ASN A 102 9.00 -13.58 -8.29
C ASN A 102 9.73 -14.86 -8.70
N SER A 103 11.02 -14.74 -9.02
CA SER A 103 11.90 -15.89 -9.28
C SER A 103 12.19 -16.63 -7.97
N ASP A 104 11.27 -17.50 -7.55
CA ASP A 104 11.52 -18.48 -6.49
C ASP A 104 12.06 -19.76 -7.13
N ASP A 105 13.35 -19.74 -7.45
CA ASP A 105 14.14 -20.92 -7.78
C ASP A 105 14.53 -21.62 -6.46
N SER A 106 13.55 -22.23 -5.81
CA SER A 106 13.79 -23.10 -4.66
C SER A 106 14.11 -24.52 -5.14
N ASP A 107 15.39 -24.68 -5.45
CA ASP A 107 16.12 -25.92 -5.69
C ASP A 107 15.84 -26.94 -4.56
N ASN A 108 14.98 -27.91 -4.85
CA ASN A 108 14.62 -28.96 -3.89
C ASN A 108 15.66 -30.08 -3.96
N GLY A 109 16.88 -29.77 -3.51
CA GLY A 109 17.93 -30.75 -3.24
C GLY A 109 17.53 -31.67 -2.09
N LYS A 110 16.92 -32.81 -2.41
CA LYS A 110 16.85 -33.98 -1.51
C LYS A 110 17.57 -35.15 -2.16
N GLU A 111 18.90 -35.10 -2.13
CA GLU A 111 19.70 -36.33 -2.05
C GLU A 111 19.33 -37.05 -0.75
N LYS A 112 18.60 -38.15 -0.89
CA LYS A 112 18.52 -39.15 0.17
C LYS A 112 19.71 -40.07 0.01
N ASP A 113 20.84 -39.70 0.61
CA ASP A 113 21.89 -40.68 0.88
C ASP A 113 21.47 -41.50 2.11
N SER A 114 20.77 -42.61 1.84
CA SER A 114 20.61 -43.67 2.83
C SER A 114 21.84 -44.55 2.72
N GLY A 115 22.89 -44.17 3.44
CA GLY A 115 24.07 -45.00 3.64
C GLY A 115 23.66 -46.33 4.24
N ASN A 116 23.45 -47.32 3.38
CA ASN A 116 23.56 -48.70 3.76
C ASN A 116 25.06 -48.98 3.94
N ALA A 117 25.43 -49.36 5.15
CA ALA A 117 26.70 -50.02 5.40
C ALA A 117 26.36 -51.17 6.35
N SER A 118 26.21 -52.34 5.75
CA SER A 118 26.19 -53.63 6.43
C SER A 118 27.62 -54.03 6.74
N VAL A 119 27.91 -54.41 8.00
CA VAL A 119 28.73 -55.58 8.38
C VAL A 119 28.19 -56.12 9.69
#